data_AF-A0A946Y626-F1
#
_entry.id   AF-A0A946Y626-F1
#
_cell.length_a   1.000
_cell.length_b   1.000
_cell.length_c   1.000
_cell.angle_alpha   90.00
_cell.angle_beta   90.00
_cell.angle_gamma   90.00
#
_symmetry.space_group_name_H-M   'P 1'
#
loop_
_entity.id
_entity.type
_entity.pdbx_description
1 polymer ?
#
loop_
_entity_poly.entity_id
_entity_poly.type
_entity_poly.pdbx_seq_one_letter_code
_entity_poly.pdbx_strand_id
1 'polypeptide(L)'
;MAVALIAAAACDSDSSTPSVNMPPVVNPPQASFDITVLNATNAQPLSPIAIIAHEAGYSVFSVGAAATGGFEEMAEGGDNTALIAEADADAAVILTASGAAPIGPAGSETIRIMLDEADRSGLHISVATMLVNTNDAFTALNGWPVDGMAVGDVMTVNAVAYDAGTEFDSET
;
A
#
# COMPACT_ATOMS: atom_id res chain seq x y z
N MET A 1 -8.68 -12.04 1.02
CA MET A 1 -9.02 -13.28 0.29
C MET A 1 -10.52 -13.49 0.39
N ALA A 2 -11.29 -12.99 -0.58
CA ALA A 2 -12.73 -13.15 -0.62
C ALA A 2 -13.10 -14.04 -1.82
N VAL A 3 -13.62 -15.23 -1.54
CA VAL A 3 -14.30 -16.06 -2.54
C VAL A 3 -15.71 -16.24 -2.02
N ALA A 4 -16.65 -15.49 -2.59
CA ALA A 4 -18.07 -15.78 -2.48
C ALA A 4 -18.44 -16.72 -3.62
N LEU A 5 -18.68 -17.99 -3.30
CA LEU A 5 -19.25 -18.95 -4.24
C LEU A 5 -20.70 -19.20 -3.83
N ILE A 6 -21.64 -18.67 -4.61
CA ILE A 6 -23.06 -19.04 -4.55
C ILE A 6 -23.37 -19.84 -5.80
N ALA A 7 -23.71 -21.12 -5.64
CA ALA A 7 -24.41 -21.91 -6.65
C ALA A 7 -25.33 -22.92 -5.96
N ALA A 8 -26.52 -23.09 -6.55
CA ALA A 8 -27.79 -23.28 -5.86
C ALA A 8 -28.46 -24.64 -6.10
N ALA A 9 -29.58 -24.81 -5.39
CA ALA A 9 -30.80 -25.57 -5.71
C ALA A 9 -30.76 -27.12 -5.70
N ALA A 10 -31.90 -27.65 -5.26
CA ALA A 10 -32.14 -29.03 -4.85
C ALA A 10 -32.76 -29.92 -5.95
N CYS A 11 -32.66 -31.24 -5.70
CA CYS A 11 -33.46 -32.39 -6.18
C CYS A 11 -33.43 -32.87 -7.65
N ASP A 12 -32.86 -34.08 -7.76
CA ASP A 12 -33.44 -35.34 -8.27
C ASP A 12 -33.52 -35.66 -9.79
N SER A 13 -33.19 -36.94 -10.04
CA SER A 13 -33.39 -37.83 -11.19
C SER A 13 -32.44 -37.81 -12.41
N ASP A 14 -31.96 -39.02 -12.72
CA ASP A 14 -30.99 -39.42 -13.75
C ASP A 14 -31.19 -38.80 -15.13
N SER A 15 -30.11 -38.22 -15.67
CA SER A 15 -29.80 -38.25 -17.11
C SER A 15 -28.36 -37.81 -17.34
N SER A 16 -27.68 -38.49 -18.27
CA SER A 16 -26.28 -38.35 -18.66
C SER A 16 -25.85 -36.88 -18.78
N THR A 17 -25.00 -36.43 -17.86
CA THR A 17 -24.44 -35.07 -17.91
C THR A 17 -23.47 -34.98 -19.09
N PRO A 18 -23.69 -34.08 -20.07
CA PRO A 18 -22.62 -33.72 -20.98
C PRO A 18 -21.54 -33.01 -20.15
N SER A 19 -20.31 -33.47 -20.29
CA SER A 19 -19.12 -32.74 -19.82
C SER A 19 -19.17 -31.32 -20.36
N VAL A 20 -19.57 -30.37 -19.51
CA VAL A 20 -19.54 -28.95 -19.85
C VAL A 20 -18.07 -28.54 -19.79
N ASN A 21 -17.42 -28.51 -20.94
CA ASN A 21 -16.06 -28.01 -21.08
C ASN A 21 -16.06 -26.51 -20.78
N MET A 22 -15.85 -26.16 -19.51
CA MET A 22 -15.75 -24.76 -19.11
C MET A 22 -14.47 -24.20 -19.76
N PRO A 23 -14.54 -23.06 -20.48
CA PRO A 23 -13.35 -22.46 -21.07
C PRO A 23 -12.30 -22.19 -19.97
N PRO A 24 -11.00 -22.31 -20.30
CA PRO A 24 -9.95 -22.05 -19.32
C PRO A 24 -10.13 -20.64 -18.77
N VAL A 25 -10.10 -20.51 -17.44
CA VAL A 25 -10.06 -19.21 -16.77
C VAL A 25 -8.75 -18.55 -17.17
N VAL A 26 -8.85 -17.53 -18.02
CA VAL A 26 -7.69 -16.74 -18.42
C VAL A 26 -7.53 -15.65 -17.37
N ASN A 27 -6.53 -15.77 -16.50
CA ASN A 27 -6.19 -14.68 -15.60
C ASN A 27 -5.60 -13.53 -16.43
N PRO A 28 -5.96 -12.27 -16.14
CA PRO A 28 -5.32 -11.15 -16.79
C PRO A 28 -3.80 -11.19 -16.55
N PRO A 29 -2.98 -10.70 -17.50
CA PRO A 29 -1.58 -10.45 -17.24
C PRO A 29 -1.43 -9.55 -16.01
N GLN A 30 -0.42 -9.80 -15.17
CA GLN A 30 -0.19 -9.04 -13.96
C GLN A 30 1.17 -8.34 -13.98
N ALA A 31 1.21 -7.14 -13.41
CA ALA A 31 2.44 -6.44 -13.06
C ALA A 31 2.79 -6.70 -11.58
N SER A 32 4.07 -6.86 -11.29
CA SER A 32 4.56 -7.02 -9.91
C SER A 32 5.68 -6.02 -9.60
N PHE A 33 5.65 -5.45 -8.41
CA PHE A 33 6.69 -4.55 -7.91
C PHE A 33 7.17 -5.02 -6.54
N ASP A 34 8.48 -5.11 -6.37
CA ASP A 34 9.12 -5.36 -5.08
C ASP A 34 9.53 -4.01 -4.49
N ILE A 35 8.83 -3.58 -3.45
CA ILE A 35 9.06 -2.31 -2.77
C ILE A 35 9.87 -2.60 -1.52
N THR A 36 11.12 -2.13 -1.49
CA THR A 36 12.00 -2.31 -0.34
C THR A 36 12.16 -1.00 0.40
N VAL A 37 11.77 -0.98 1.67
CA VAL A 37 12.00 0.15 2.57
C VAL A 37 13.19 -0.19 3.46
N LEU A 38 14.25 0.60 3.33
CA LEU A 38 15.44 0.52 4.17
C LEU A 38 15.36 1.62 5.24
N ASN A 39 15.44 1.24 6.50
CA ASN A 39 15.62 2.19 7.59
C ASN A 39 17.10 2.62 7.67
N ALA A 40 17.44 3.71 6.97
CA ALA A 40 18.78 4.28 6.97
C ALA A 40 19.06 5.23 8.16
N THR A 41 18.14 5.32 9.13
CA THR A 41 18.28 6.21 10.28
C THR A 41 19.16 5.59 11.38
N ASN A 42 19.58 6.42 12.34
CA ASN A 42 20.28 5.98 13.54
C ASN A 42 19.34 6.07 14.76
N ALA A 43 19.23 4.98 15.53
CA ALA A 43 18.43 4.91 16.76
C ALA A 43 16.93 5.28 16.61
N GLN A 44 16.41 5.28 15.38
CA GLN A 44 15.04 5.66 15.07
C GLN A 44 14.31 4.51 14.37
N PRO A 45 13.42 3.77 15.04
CA PRO A 45 12.59 2.77 14.39
C PRO A 45 11.57 3.42 13.43
N LEU A 46 11.20 2.70 12.39
CA LEU A 46 10.04 3.00 11.54
C LEU A 46 8.86 2.13 11.98
N SER A 47 7.65 2.67 12.00
CA SER A 47 6.44 1.86 12.22
C SER A 47 6.17 0.96 11.00
N PRO A 48 5.19 0.03 11.05
CA PRO A 48 4.77 -0.71 9.87
C PRO A 48 4.49 0.22 8.68
N ILE A 49 5.10 -0.10 7.54
CA ILE A 49 5.03 0.71 6.33
C ILE A 49 3.64 0.63 5.68
N ALA A 50 3.05 1.76 5.36
CA ALA A 50 1.88 1.83 4.50
C ALA A 50 2.33 1.98 3.04
N ILE A 51 1.78 1.17 2.14
CA ILE A 51 1.99 1.28 0.69
C ILE A 51 0.64 1.48 0.03
N ILE A 52 0.54 2.49 -0.82
CA ILE A 52 -0.68 2.82 -1.55
C ILE A 52 -0.29 2.95 -3.02
N ALA A 53 -0.82 2.07 -3.86
CA ALA A 53 -0.67 2.11 -5.30
C ALA A 53 -1.91 2.76 -5.91
N HIS A 54 -1.73 3.82 -6.70
CA HIS A 54 -2.81 4.69 -7.12
C HIS A 54 -2.55 5.36 -8.47
N GLU A 55 -3.61 5.87 -9.08
CA GLU A 55 -3.53 6.72 -10.26
C GLU A 55 -3.01 8.13 -9.92
N ALA A 56 -2.61 8.87 -10.95
CA ALA A 56 -2.25 10.28 -10.80
C ALA A 56 -3.43 11.09 -10.23
N GLY A 57 -3.15 11.95 -9.23
CA GLY A 57 -4.14 12.84 -8.62
C GLY A 57 -4.51 12.48 -7.19
N TYR A 58 -4.27 11.24 -6.75
CA TYR A 58 -4.29 10.90 -5.33
C TYR A 58 -2.98 11.33 -4.64
N SER A 59 -3.07 11.70 -3.37
CA SER A 59 -1.92 12.02 -2.52
C SER A 59 -2.24 11.65 -1.09
N VAL A 60 -1.27 11.02 -0.41
CA VAL A 60 -1.42 10.59 0.99
C VAL A 60 -1.52 11.78 1.94
N PHE A 61 -0.76 12.83 1.64
CA PHE A 61 -0.78 14.09 2.38
C PHE A 61 -0.44 15.24 1.43
N SER A 62 -0.61 16.48 1.90
CA SER A 62 -0.16 17.68 1.20
C SER A 62 0.56 18.60 2.19
N VAL A 63 1.78 19.02 1.85
CA VAL A 63 2.54 19.93 2.72
C VAL A 63 1.77 21.23 2.94
N GLY A 64 1.58 21.59 4.21
CA GLY A 64 0.83 22.77 4.63
C GLY A 64 -0.69 22.59 4.68
N ALA A 65 -1.21 21.40 4.41
CA ALA A 65 -2.59 21.02 4.68
C ALA A 65 -2.68 20.24 6.00
N ALA A 66 -3.88 20.22 6.60
CA ALA A 66 -4.15 19.37 7.74
C ALA A 66 -4.09 17.88 7.35
N ALA A 67 -3.57 17.04 8.26
CA ALA A 67 -3.63 15.60 8.13
C ALA A 67 -5.08 15.08 8.09
N THR A 68 -5.32 13.97 7.40
CA THR A 68 -6.54 13.19 7.59
C THR A 68 -6.46 12.45 8.92
N GLY A 69 -7.59 12.01 9.47
CA GLY A 69 -7.61 11.29 10.74
C GLY A 69 -6.78 10.00 10.70
N GLY A 70 -6.90 9.22 9.62
CA GLY A 70 -6.10 8.02 9.45
C GLY A 70 -4.60 8.30 9.28
N PHE A 71 -4.24 9.42 8.64
CA PHE A 71 -2.84 9.82 8.51
C PHE A 71 -2.24 10.31 9.84
N GLU A 72 -3.01 11.05 10.63
CA GLU A 72 -2.68 11.49 11.99
C GLU A 72 -2.43 10.29 12.91
N GLU A 73 -3.36 9.32 12.94
CA GLU A 73 -3.19 8.08 13.73
C GLU A 73 -1.92 7.31 13.37
N MET A 74 -1.54 7.30 12.09
CA MET A 74 -0.30 6.70 11.64
C MET A 74 0.91 7.52 12.09
N ALA A 75 0.87 8.85 11.93
CA ALA A 75 1.97 9.74 12.28
C ALA A 75 2.23 9.78 13.79
N GLU A 76 1.22 9.60 14.64
CA GLU A 76 1.33 9.68 16.10
C GLU A 76 1.48 8.32 16.78
N GLY A 77 0.75 7.32 16.29
CA GLY A 77 0.66 6.00 16.92
C GLY A 77 1.42 4.90 16.17
N GLY A 78 1.81 5.17 14.93
CA GLY A 78 2.45 4.19 14.05
C GLY A 78 1.47 3.15 13.47
N ASP A 79 0.18 3.23 13.75
CA ASP A 79 -0.85 2.35 13.20
C ASP A 79 -1.37 2.91 11.87
N ASN A 80 -1.15 2.18 10.78
CA ASN A 80 -1.58 2.60 9.45
C ASN A 80 -2.95 2.03 9.03
N THR A 81 -3.66 1.35 9.92
CA THR A 81 -4.95 0.70 9.59
C THR A 81 -5.99 1.69 9.10
N ALA A 82 -6.14 2.81 9.80
CA ALA A 82 -7.09 3.86 9.42
C ALA A 82 -6.68 4.55 8.11
N LEU A 83 -5.39 4.87 7.94
CA LEU A 83 -4.86 5.41 6.68
C LEU A 83 -5.14 4.49 5.48
N ILE A 84 -4.92 3.19 5.63
CA ILE A 84 -5.20 2.22 4.56
C ILE A 84 -6.69 2.16 4.25
N ALA A 85 -7.55 2.18 5.27
CA ALA A 85 -9.00 2.18 5.08
C ALA A 85 -9.50 3.47 4.38
N GLU A 86 -8.89 4.62 4.67
CA GLU A 86 -9.15 5.88 3.96
C GLU A 86 -8.71 5.80 2.49
N ALA A 87 -7.51 5.26 2.24
CA ALA A 87 -6.99 5.08 0.89
C ALA A 87 -7.87 4.13 0.06
N ASP A 88 -8.25 2.96 0.61
CA ASP A 88 -9.11 1.97 -0.05
C ASP A 88 -10.50 2.53 -0.43
N ALA A 89 -10.93 3.63 0.20
CA ALA A 89 -12.20 4.29 -0.10
C ALA A 89 -12.10 5.29 -1.27
N ASP A 90 -10.89 5.65 -1.72
CA ASP A 90 -10.67 6.55 -2.84
C ASP A 90 -10.68 5.80 -4.17
N ALA A 91 -11.40 6.32 -5.16
CA ALA A 91 -11.56 5.69 -6.46
C ALA A 91 -10.28 5.66 -7.30
N ALA A 92 -9.29 6.51 -7.00
CA ALA A 92 -7.99 6.52 -7.66
C ALA A 92 -7.02 5.48 -7.06
N VAL A 93 -7.34 4.84 -5.94
CA VAL A 93 -6.49 3.82 -5.32
C VAL A 93 -6.79 2.46 -5.95
N ILE A 94 -5.72 1.79 -6.40
CA ILE A 94 -5.77 0.49 -7.08
C ILE A 94 -5.64 -0.63 -6.05
N LEU A 95 -4.67 -0.49 -5.13
CA LEU A 95 -4.47 -1.41 -4.00
C LEU A 95 -3.68 -0.74 -2.89
N THR A 96 -3.77 -1.34 -1.72
CA THR A 96 -2.99 -1.00 -0.53
C THR A 96 -2.27 -2.22 0.03
N ALA A 97 -1.20 -1.98 0.77
CA ALA A 97 -0.49 -3.00 1.54
C ALA A 97 0.08 -2.39 2.82
N SER A 98 0.28 -3.24 3.83
CA SER A 98 0.91 -2.87 5.10
C SER A 98 2.10 -3.78 5.38
N GLY A 99 3.16 -3.21 5.95
CA GLY A 99 4.26 -3.94 6.54
C GLY A 99 3.80 -4.74 7.76
N ALA A 100 4.50 -5.84 8.03
CA ALA A 100 4.09 -6.74 9.10
C ALA A 100 4.53 -6.24 10.49
N ALA A 101 5.62 -5.47 10.56
CA ALA A 101 6.24 -5.08 11.81
C ALA A 101 7.06 -3.77 11.68
N PRO A 102 7.36 -3.11 12.80
CA PRO A 102 8.32 -2.01 12.81
C PRO A 102 9.69 -2.41 12.26
N ILE A 103 10.34 -1.49 11.55
CA ILE A 103 11.67 -1.67 10.97
C ILE A 103 12.70 -0.95 11.84
N GLY A 104 13.55 -1.71 12.54
CA GLY A 104 14.64 -1.14 13.34
C GLY A 104 15.74 -0.47 12.50
N PRO A 105 16.65 0.33 13.11
CA PRO A 105 17.77 0.96 12.41
C PRO A 105 18.62 -0.03 11.61
N ALA A 106 19.00 0.34 10.39
CA ALA A 106 19.68 -0.50 9.39
C ALA A 106 18.90 -1.76 8.95
N GLY A 107 17.66 -1.93 9.43
CA GLY A 107 16.73 -2.97 8.99
C GLY A 107 16.03 -2.59 7.69
N SER A 108 15.41 -3.58 7.07
CA SER A 108 14.62 -3.37 5.86
C SER A 108 13.48 -4.37 5.75
N GLU A 109 12.40 -3.97 5.08
CA GLU A 109 11.30 -4.85 4.70
C GLU A 109 11.06 -4.74 3.20
N THR A 110 10.79 -5.86 2.54
CA THR A 110 10.38 -5.91 1.14
C THR A 110 8.94 -6.38 1.05
N ILE A 111 8.08 -5.56 0.45
CA ILE A 111 6.68 -5.89 0.19
C ILE A 111 6.49 -6.01 -1.31
N ARG A 112 5.91 -7.13 -1.74
CA ARG A 112 5.51 -7.33 -3.13
C ARG A 112 4.06 -6.92 -3.30
N ILE A 113 3.81 -6.02 -4.26
CA ILE A 113 2.46 -5.74 -4.74
C ILE A 113 2.26 -6.35 -6.13
N MET A 114 1.03 -6.79 -6.40
CA MET A 114 0.64 -7.39 -7.67
C MET A 114 -0.68 -6.77 -8.10
N LEU A 115 -0.71 -6.21 -9.32
CA LEU A 115 -1.88 -5.59 -9.93
C LEU A 115 -2.08 -6.13 -11.35
N ASP A 116 -3.26 -5.92 -11.92
CA ASP A 116 -3.51 -6.26 -13.30
C ASP A 116 -2.70 -5.32 -14.21
N GLU A 117 -2.12 -5.85 -15.29
CA GLU A 117 -1.30 -5.06 -16.22
C GLU A 117 -2.09 -3.88 -16.84
N ALA A 118 -3.42 -3.98 -16.87
CA ALA A 118 -4.31 -2.90 -17.31
C ALA A 118 -4.24 -1.65 -16.41
N ASP A 119 -3.97 -1.83 -15.11
CA ASP A 119 -3.89 -0.73 -14.13
C ASP A 119 -2.48 -0.11 -14.05
N ARG A 120 -1.54 -0.59 -14.87
CA ARG A 120 -0.15 -0.10 -14.88
C ARG A 120 -0.03 1.33 -15.41
N SER A 121 -0.87 1.73 -16.35
CA SER A 121 -0.75 3.05 -16.99
C SER A 121 -1.03 4.16 -15.97
N GLY A 122 -0.09 5.10 -15.79
CA GLY A 122 -0.25 6.17 -14.80
C GLY A 122 -0.14 5.72 -13.34
N LEU A 123 0.39 4.52 -13.10
CA LEU A 123 0.66 3.98 -11.78
C LEU A 123 1.68 4.82 -11.01
N HIS A 124 1.26 5.27 -9.82
CA HIS A 124 2.10 5.88 -8.82
C HIS A 124 2.09 5.02 -7.55
N ILE A 125 3.20 5.06 -6.82
CA ILE A 125 3.33 4.41 -5.51
C ILE A 125 3.61 5.49 -4.47
N SER A 126 2.80 5.48 -3.41
CA SER A 126 3.07 6.19 -2.18
C SER A 126 3.49 5.22 -1.09
N VAL A 127 4.42 5.65 -0.24
CA VAL A 127 4.88 4.93 0.95
C VAL A 127 4.86 5.90 2.12
N ALA A 128 4.33 5.50 3.27
CA ALA A 128 4.35 6.31 4.49
C ALA A 128 4.63 5.46 5.73
N THR A 129 5.36 6.01 6.70
CA THR A 129 5.66 5.36 7.97
C THR A 129 6.05 6.40 9.03
N MET A 130 5.72 6.12 10.28
CA MET A 130 6.07 6.96 11.42
C MET A 130 7.53 6.78 11.80
N LEU A 131 8.16 7.89 12.19
CA LEU A 131 9.39 7.87 12.94
C LEU A 131 9.04 7.63 14.43
N VAL A 132 8.92 6.36 14.84
CA VAL A 132 8.40 5.90 16.15
C VAL A 132 8.84 6.68 17.40
N ASN A 133 10.12 7.04 17.54
CA ASN A 133 10.62 7.81 18.68
C ASN A 133 10.35 9.33 18.59
N THR A 134 9.27 9.74 17.92
CA THR A 134 8.82 11.14 17.80
C THR A 134 7.34 11.24 18.19
N ASN A 135 6.82 12.44 18.43
CA ASN A 135 5.40 12.69 18.63
C ASN A 135 4.58 12.40 17.37
N ASP A 136 4.90 13.05 16.23
CA ASP A 136 4.09 13.06 15.02
C ASP A 136 4.95 13.16 13.74
N ALA A 137 6.25 12.88 13.85
CA ALA A 137 7.13 12.91 12.70
C ALA A 137 7.01 11.62 11.87
N PHE A 138 7.02 11.79 10.55
CA PHE A 138 6.90 10.68 9.60
C PHE A 138 7.88 10.84 8.45
N THR A 139 8.07 9.77 7.70
CA THR A 139 8.74 9.83 6.39
C THR A 139 7.86 9.21 5.33
N ALA A 140 7.88 9.79 4.13
CA ALA A 140 7.02 9.34 3.06
C ALA A 140 7.60 9.62 1.66
N LEU A 141 7.24 8.74 0.73
CA LEU A 141 7.22 9.01 -0.71
C LEU A 141 5.76 9.23 -1.10
N ASN A 142 5.45 10.36 -1.72
CA ASN A 142 4.07 10.75 -2.02
C ASN A 142 3.88 10.82 -3.54
N GLY A 143 3.25 9.79 -4.11
CA GLY A 143 2.91 9.70 -5.52
C GLY A 143 4.13 9.61 -6.43
N TRP A 144 4.95 8.57 -6.27
CA TRP A 144 6.10 8.36 -7.14
C TRP A 144 5.73 7.55 -8.40
N PRO A 145 5.96 8.06 -9.63
CA PRO A 145 5.58 7.36 -10.85
C PRO A 145 6.46 6.13 -11.09
N VAL A 146 5.83 4.99 -11.40
CA VAL A 146 6.52 3.71 -11.68
C VAL A 146 6.00 3.00 -12.94
N ASP A 147 4.99 3.58 -13.59
CA ASP A 147 4.38 3.07 -14.82
C ASP A 147 5.37 2.88 -15.97
N GLY A 148 6.36 3.77 -16.07
CA GLY A 148 7.42 3.74 -17.07
C GLY A 148 8.56 2.74 -16.82
N MET A 149 8.59 2.05 -15.68
CA MET A 149 9.66 1.08 -15.38
C MET A 149 9.54 -0.17 -16.27
N ALA A 150 10.65 -0.70 -16.77
CA ALA A 150 10.68 -2.01 -17.40
C ALA A 150 10.91 -3.14 -16.37
N VAL A 151 10.61 -4.39 -16.76
CA VAL A 151 10.92 -5.55 -15.92
C VAL A 151 12.43 -5.64 -15.68
N GLY A 152 12.83 -5.63 -14.40
CA GLY A 152 14.23 -5.67 -13.98
C GLY A 152 14.84 -4.29 -13.71
N ASP A 153 14.13 -3.20 -13.99
CA ASP A 153 14.56 -1.87 -13.61
C ASP A 153 14.56 -1.71 -12.08
N VAL A 154 15.51 -0.93 -11.58
CA VAL A 154 15.64 -0.61 -10.16
C VAL A 154 15.63 0.90 -10.01
N MET A 155 14.82 1.36 -9.06
CA MET A 155 14.72 2.75 -8.69
C MET A 155 14.96 2.91 -7.20
N THR A 156 15.82 3.87 -6.83
CA THR A 156 16.09 4.22 -5.43
C THR A 156 15.77 5.69 -5.24
N VAL A 157 14.95 5.97 -4.22
CA VAL A 157 14.56 7.33 -3.83
C VAL A 157 14.78 7.47 -2.33
N ASN A 158 15.33 8.62 -1.92
CA ASN A 158 15.45 8.96 -0.51
C ASN A 158 14.22 9.76 -0.09
N ALA A 159 13.59 9.35 1.01
CA ALA A 159 12.54 10.12 1.65
C ALA A 159 13.14 11.09 2.68
N VAL A 160 12.42 12.17 2.96
CA VAL A 160 12.75 13.13 4.01
C VAL A 160 11.80 12.96 5.19
N ALA A 161 12.17 13.50 6.35
CA ALA A 161 11.28 13.59 7.49
C ALA A 161 10.34 14.79 7.34
N TYR A 162 9.10 14.60 7.79
CA TYR A 162 8.05 15.60 7.90
C TYR A 162 7.47 15.54 9.30
N ASP A 163 6.68 16.55 9.63
CA ASP A 163 5.97 16.74 10.88
C ASP A 163 4.48 16.90 10.52
N ALA A 164 3.59 16.14 11.17
CA ALA A 164 2.17 16.16 10.86
C ALA A 164 1.48 17.45 11.35
N GLY A 165 2.07 18.12 12.32
CA GLY A 165 1.57 19.36 12.92
C GLY A 165 0.27 19.15 13.70
N THR A 166 0.05 17.94 14.21
CA THR A 166 -1.15 17.55 14.95
C THR A 166 -0.92 17.59 16.45
N GLU A 167 0.34 17.45 16.90
CA GLU A 167 0.73 17.60 18.30
C GLU A 167 1.71 18.77 18.52
N PHE A 168 2.01 19.06 19.80
CA PHE A 168 3.13 19.96 20.15
C PHE A 168 4.43 19.16 20.22
N ASP A 169 5.49 19.64 19.58
CA ASP A 169 6.82 19.05 19.59
C ASP A 169 7.28 18.78 21.05
N SER A 170 7.58 17.53 21.37
CA SER A 170 7.95 17.10 22.73
C SER A 170 9.22 16.23 22.78
N GLU A 171 9.89 16.10 21.64
CA GLU A 171 11.03 15.21 21.42
C GLU A 171 12.25 15.76 22.16
N THR A 172 12.96 14.89 22.89
CA THR A 172 14.18 15.23 23.64
C THR A 172 15.38 14.43 23.18
#